data_AF-A0A349H9V6-F1
#
_entry.id   AF-A0A349H9V6-F1
#
_cell.length_a   1.000
_cell.length_b   1.000
_cell.length_c   1.000
_cell.angle_alpha   90.00
_cell.angle_beta   90.00
_cell.angle_gamma   90.00
#
_symmetry.space_group_name_H-M   'P 1'
#
loop_
_entity.id
_entity.type
_entity.pdbx_description
1 polymer ?
#
loop_
_entity_poly.entity_id
_entity_poly.type
_entity_poly.pdbx_seq_one_letter_code
_entity_poly.pdbx_strand_id
1 'polypeptide(L)'
;DVYKRQRSNIVGKPMAALLLREHCTVTIAHSRTHDLAEECRRADIVIAAVGKPQMVKGDWLKPGATVIDVGINRITAPDGKNRLVGDVDFDSAVQVAGAITPVPGGVGPMTIACLLLNTLTAACRQRGIPVPEVQPAAE
;
A
#
# COMPACT_ATOMS: atom_id res chain seq x y z
N ASP A 1 -19.13 11.81 -6.71
CA ASP A 1 -17.78 12.39 -6.48
C ASP A 1 -16.90 11.73 -5.40
N VAL A 2 -16.96 10.40 -5.19
CA VAL A 2 -16.22 9.74 -4.09
C VAL A 2 -15.27 8.67 -4.63
N TYR A 3 -14.18 9.08 -5.27
CA TYR A 3 -13.07 8.17 -5.56
C TYR A 3 -11.78 8.97 -5.85
N LYS A 4 -11.14 9.43 -4.77
CA LYS A 4 -9.99 10.36 -4.78
C LYS A 4 -8.74 9.80 -4.08
N ARG A 5 -8.70 8.51 -3.71
CA ARG A 5 -7.61 8.00 -2.85
C ARG A 5 -6.34 7.55 -3.60
N GLN A 6 -6.47 7.12 -4.85
CA GLN A 6 -5.32 6.67 -5.65
C GLN A 6 -4.42 7.82 -6.14
N ARG A 7 -4.92 9.07 -6.15
CA ARG A 7 -4.14 10.33 -6.28
C ARG A 7 -4.12 11.16 -5.00
N SER A 8 -4.33 10.52 -3.85
CA SER A 8 -4.37 11.25 -2.58
C SER A 8 -3.04 11.93 -2.28
N ASN A 9 -3.11 13.04 -1.55
CA ASN A 9 -1.91 13.70 -1.04
C ASN A 9 -1.21 12.89 0.07
N ILE A 10 -1.91 11.89 0.65
CA ILE A 10 -1.41 11.11 1.79
C ILE A 10 -0.65 9.86 1.34
N VAL A 11 -1.11 9.18 0.28
CA VAL A 11 -0.51 7.93 -0.17
C VAL A 11 -0.16 7.98 -1.66
N GLY A 12 -1.13 8.17 -2.54
CA GLY A 12 -0.94 7.94 -3.98
C GLY A 12 0.14 8.81 -4.63
N LYS A 13 0.08 10.14 -4.43
CA LYS A 13 1.09 11.07 -4.97
C LYS A 13 2.48 10.89 -4.37
N PRO A 14 2.66 10.84 -3.03
CA PRO A 14 3.99 10.65 -2.46
C PRO A 14 4.59 9.30 -2.85
N MET A 15 3.79 8.22 -2.91
CA MET A 15 4.29 6.91 -3.35
C MET A 15 4.76 6.93 -4.81
N ALA A 16 4.00 7.56 -5.71
CA ALA A 16 4.42 7.70 -7.10
C ALA A 16 5.76 8.47 -7.22
N ALA A 17 5.93 9.54 -6.46
CA ALA A 17 7.17 10.31 -6.45
C ALA A 17 8.36 9.50 -5.89
N LEU A 18 8.16 8.72 -4.83
CA LEU A 18 9.19 7.85 -4.27
C LEU A 18 9.60 6.75 -5.25
N LEU A 19 8.64 6.09 -5.90
CA LEU A 19 8.93 5.07 -6.91
C LEU A 19 9.66 5.64 -8.14
N LEU A 20 9.26 6.83 -8.60
CA LEU A 20 9.97 7.53 -9.68
C LEU A 20 11.41 7.87 -9.29
N ARG A 21 11.64 8.24 -8.01
CA ARG A 21 12.98 8.50 -7.49
C ARG A 21 13.86 7.24 -7.54
N GLU A 22 13.28 6.07 -7.33
CA GLU A 22 13.95 4.76 -7.46
C GLU A 22 13.87 4.20 -8.91
N HIS A 23 13.72 5.08 -9.91
CA HIS A 23 13.74 4.77 -11.34
C HIS A 23 12.62 3.84 -11.86
N CYS A 24 11.52 3.67 -11.13
CA CYS A 24 10.37 2.93 -11.63
C CYS A 24 9.61 3.72 -12.70
N THR A 25 9.07 3.02 -13.72
CA THR A 25 8.02 3.60 -14.58
C THR A 25 6.68 3.48 -13.85
N VAL A 26 6.04 4.61 -13.54
CA VAL A 26 4.86 4.64 -12.67
C VAL A 26 3.61 5.04 -13.44
N THR A 27 2.59 4.19 -13.37
CA THR A 27 1.22 4.52 -13.81
C THR A 27 0.33 4.79 -12.60
N ILE A 28 -0.29 5.97 -12.55
CA ILE A 28 -1.23 6.33 -11.48
C ILE A 28 -2.66 6.10 -11.95
N ALA A 29 -3.24 4.96 -11.58
CA ALA A 29 -4.63 4.66 -11.84
C ALA A 29 -5.59 5.40 -10.88
N HIS A 30 -6.87 5.55 -11.25
CA HIS A 30 -7.92 6.19 -10.46
C HIS A 30 -9.32 5.81 -10.96
N SER A 31 -10.37 6.44 -10.42
CA SER A 31 -11.78 6.15 -10.75
C SER A 31 -12.18 6.29 -12.20
N ARG A 32 -11.43 7.05 -12.98
CA ARG A 32 -11.73 7.29 -14.40
C ARG A 32 -10.74 6.56 -15.31
N THR A 33 -9.88 5.72 -14.74
CA THR A 33 -9.11 4.75 -15.51
C THR A 33 -10.11 3.77 -16.12
N HIS A 34 -10.10 3.64 -17.44
CA HIS A 34 -11.10 2.87 -18.18
C HIS A 34 -11.05 1.38 -17.83
N ASP A 35 -9.84 0.80 -17.83
CA ASP A 35 -9.62 -0.62 -17.50
C ASP A 35 -8.54 -0.76 -16.43
N LEU A 36 -8.98 -0.71 -15.17
CA LEU A 36 -8.06 -0.82 -14.04
C LEU A 36 -7.43 -2.22 -13.93
N ALA A 37 -8.15 -3.27 -14.34
CA ALA A 37 -7.66 -4.63 -14.28
C ALA A 37 -6.49 -4.84 -15.24
N GLU A 38 -6.62 -4.34 -16.47
CA GLU A 38 -5.52 -4.37 -17.45
C GLU A 38 -4.31 -3.55 -17.03
N GLU A 39 -4.50 -2.38 -16.41
CA GLU A 39 -3.36 -1.63 -15.84
C GLU A 39 -2.63 -2.44 -14.77
N CYS A 40 -3.36 -3.10 -13.87
CA CYS A 40 -2.77 -3.94 -12.83
C CYS A 40 -2.05 -5.17 -13.41
N ARG A 41 -2.57 -5.78 -14.49
CA ARG A 41 -1.96 -6.98 -15.10
C ARG A 41 -0.60 -6.73 -15.74
N ARG A 42 -0.28 -5.47 -16.04
CA ARG A 42 1.03 -5.09 -16.61
C ARG A 42 2.04 -4.68 -15.55
N ALA A 43 1.62 -4.49 -14.30
CA ALA A 43 2.46 -3.93 -13.26
C ALA A 43 3.26 -5.02 -12.51
N ASP A 44 4.56 -4.79 -12.33
CA ASP A 44 5.42 -5.60 -11.45
C ASP A 44 5.18 -5.29 -9.97
N ILE A 45 4.75 -4.06 -9.66
CA ILE A 45 4.41 -3.60 -8.31
C ILE A 45 3.03 -2.96 -8.36
N VAL A 46 2.12 -3.45 -7.52
CA VAL A 46 0.77 -2.91 -7.36
C VAL A 46 0.61 -2.32 -5.96
N ILE A 47 0.37 -1.01 -5.88
CA ILE A 47 0.04 -0.33 -4.62
C ILE A 47 -1.47 -0.06 -4.59
N ALA A 48 -2.20 -0.81 -3.76
CA ALA A 48 -3.63 -0.66 -3.58
C ALA A 48 -3.93 0.37 -2.47
N ALA A 49 -4.44 1.54 -2.87
CA ALA A 49 -4.80 2.64 -1.97
C ALA A 49 -6.12 3.28 -2.42
N VAL A 50 -7.11 2.43 -2.64
CA VAL A 50 -8.44 2.75 -3.18
C VAL A 50 -9.42 3.11 -2.06
N GLY A 51 -9.39 2.40 -0.93
CA GLY A 51 -10.41 2.47 0.12
C GLY A 51 -11.72 1.77 -0.26
N LYS A 52 -11.64 0.65 -0.98
CA LYS A 52 -12.78 -0.22 -1.29
C LYS A 52 -12.41 -1.66 -0.95
N PRO A 53 -13.18 -2.33 -0.07
CA PRO A 53 -12.83 -3.67 0.40
C PRO A 53 -12.74 -4.67 -0.77
N GLN A 54 -11.63 -5.40 -0.83
CA GLN A 54 -11.43 -6.55 -1.73
C GLN A 54 -11.73 -6.28 -3.22
N MET A 55 -11.48 -5.04 -3.68
CA MET A 55 -11.73 -4.64 -5.06
C MET A 55 -10.71 -5.23 -6.03
N VAL A 56 -9.43 -5.21 -5.68
CA VAL A 56 -8.36 -5.76 -6.53
C VAL A 56 -8.36 -7.28 -6.38
N LYS A 57 -8.56 -7.99 -7.48
CA LYS A 57 -8.65 -9.46 -7.51
C LYS A 57 -7.34 -10.08 -7.99
N GLY A 58 -7.12 -11.35 -7.66
CA GLY A 58 -5.90 -12.08 -8.03
C GLY A 58 -5.69 -12.15 -9.55
N ASP A 59 -6.75 -12.26 -10.35
CA ASP A 59 -6.69 -12.28 -11.82
C ASP A 59 -6.37 -10.93 -12.46
N TRP A 60 -6.32 -9.86 -11.66
CA TRP A 60 -5.85 -8.53 -12.09
C TRP A 60 -4.34 -8.40 -11.92
N LEU A 61 -3.68 -9.34 -11.23
CA LEU A 61 -2.26 -9.24 -10.91
C LEU A 61 -1.43 -9.97 -11.95
N LYS A 62 -0.28 -9.38 -12.29
CA LYS A 62 0.77 -10.09 -13.01
C LYS A 62 1.31 -11.23 -12.12
N PRO A 63 1.50 -12.46 -12.63
CA PRO A 63 2.16 -13.52 -11.89
C PRO A 63 3.53 -13.07 -11.38
N GLY A 64 3.78 -13.25 -10.08
CA GLY A 64 5.00 -12.82 -9.42
C GLY A 64 5.06 -11.35 -9.02
N ALA A 65 4.00 -10.56 -9.24
CA ALA A 65 3.97 -9.15 -8.82
C ALA A 65 4.06 -8.97 -7.30
N THR A 66 4.64 -7.86 -6.87
CA THR A 66 4.63 -7.42 -5.47
C THR A 66 3.42 -6.55 -5.21
N VAL A 67 2.61 -6.91 -4.22
CA VAL A 67 1.37 -6.22 -3.88
C VAL A 67 1.46 -5.57 -2.50
N ILE A 68 1.27 -4.25 -2.46
CA ILE A 68 1.24 -3.46 -1.23
C ILE A 68 -0.18 -2.94 -1.03
N ASP A 69 -0.88 -3.52 -0.06
CA ASP A 69 -2.24 -3.16 0.33
C ASP A 69 -2.22 -2.14 1.47
N VAL A 70 -2.50 -0.89 1.11
CA VAL A 70 -2.61 0.25 2.03
C VAL A 70 -4.06 0.41 2.52
N GLY A 71 -5.01 -0.29 1.90
CA GLY A 71 -6.42 -0.22 2.23
C GLY A 71 -6.68 -0.68 3.66
N ILE A 72 -7.51 0.07 4.39
CA ILE A 72 -8.06 -0.39 5.66
C ILE A 72 -9.56 -0.13 5.60
N ASN A 73 -10.31 -1.21 5.43
CA ASN A 73 -11.76 -1.21 5.31
C ASN A 73 -12.34 -2.07 6.43
N ARG A 74 -13.41 -1.59 7.07
CA ARG A 74 -14.14 -2.37 8.09
C ARG A 74 -15.36 -3.00 7.44
N ILE A 75 -15.47 -4.32 7.54
CA ILE A 75 -16.64 -5.08 7.09
C ILE A 75 -17.29 -5.80 8.26
N THR A 76 -18.59 -6.02 8.18
CA THR A 76 -19.31 -6.89 9.11
C THR A 76 -19.34 -8.28 8.51
N ALA A 77 -18.73 -9.25 9.19
CA ALA A 77 -18.71 -10.63 8.76
C ALA A 77 -20.08 -11.31 9.03
N PRO A 78 -20.36 -12.46 8.38
CA PRO A 78 -21.62 -13.18 8.56
C PRO A 78 -21.92 -13.60 10.01
N ASP A 79 -20.89 -13.71 10.84
CA ASP A 79 -20.96 -13.97 12.28
C ASP A 79 -21.31 -12.71 13.11
N GLY A 80 -21.61 -11.58 12.45
CA GLY A 80 -21.91 -10.28 13.06
C GLY A 80 -20.69 -9.53 13.59
N LYS A 81 -19.48 -10.10 13.49
CA LYS A 81 -18.26 -9.47 14.00
C LYS A 81 -17.66 -8.54 12.96
N ASN A 82 -17.12 -7.41 13.43
CA ASN A 82 -16.37 -6.50 12.57
C ASN A 82 -14.98 -7.06 12.27
N ARG A 83 -14.61 -7.10 10.99
CA ARG A 83 -13.28 -7.48 10.52
C ARG A 83 -12.65 -6.33 9.74
N LEU A 84 -11.32 -6.25 9.79
CA LEU A 84 -10.55 -5.36 8.94
C LEU A 84 -10.09 -6.13 7.72
N VAL A 85 -10.31 -5.55 6.55
CA VAL A 85 -9.87 -6.10 5.26
C VAL A 85 -9.24 -4.99 4.44
N GLY A 86 -8.34 -5.38 3.55
CA GLY A 86 -7.65 -4.47 2.66
C GLY A 86 -8.45 -4.10 1.42
N ASP A 87 -7.81 -3.40 0.49
CA ASP A 87 -8.36 -3.13 -0.84
C ASP A 87 -8.21 -4.32 -1.78
N VAL A 88 -7.33 -5.27 -1.44
CA VAL A 88 -7.03 -6.46 -2.22
C VAL A 88 -7.78 -7.66 -1.63
N ASP A 89 -8.30 -8.49 -2.52
CA ASP A 89 -8.80 -9.82 -2.18
C ASP A 89 -7.62 -10.77 -1.93
N PHE A 90 -7.14 -10.76 -0.68
CA PHE A 90 -5.91 -11.44 -0.26
C PHE A 90 -5.87 -12.92 -0.64
N ASP A 91 -6.98 -13.65 -0.46
CA ASP A 91 -7.05 -15.09 -0.71
C ASP A 91 -6.82 -15.42 -2.18
N SER A 92 -7.38 -14.61 -3.09
CA SER A 92 -7.13 -14.77 -4.53
C SER A 92 -5.75 -14.25 -4.95
N ALA A 93 -5.29 -13.16 -4.33
CA ALA A 93 -4.06 -12.47 -4.71
C ALA A 93 -2.79 -13.23 -4.29
N VAL A 94 -2.81 -13.90 -3.13
CA VAL A 94 -1.65 -14.65 -2.61
C VAL A 94 -1.29 -15.85 -3.50
N GLN A 95 -2.22 -16.35 -4.31
CA GLN A 95 -1.96 -17.43 -5.26
C GLN A 95 -1.19 -16.98 -6.51
N VAL A 96 -1.15 -15.66 -6.77
CA VAL A 96 -0.58 -15.08 -8.00
C VAL A 96 0.62 -14.17 -7.71
N ALA A 97 0.53 -13.38 -6.65
CA ALA A 97 1.56 -12.43 -6.24
C ALA A 97 2.83 -13.15 -5.76
N GLY A 98 4.00 -12.60 -6.09
CA GLY A 98 5.27 -13.08 -5.56
C GLY A 98 5.49 -12.64 -4.11
N ALA A 99 4.92 -11.49 -3.73
CA ALA A 99 4.88 -10.99 -2.37
C ALA A 99 3.61 -10.15 -2.16
N ILE A 100 3.01 -10.21 -0.97
CA ILE A 100 1.80 -9.45 -0.65
C ILE A 100 1.76 -9.04 0.82
N THR A 101 1.36 -7.80 1.10
CA THR A 101 1.16 -7.33 2.48
C THR A 101 -0.24 -7.72 2.99
N PRO A 102 -0.38 -8.34 4.18
CA PRO A 102 -1.69 -8.66 4.73
C PRO A 102 -2.39 -7.43 5.33
N VAL A 103 -3.71 -7.49 5.40
CA VAL A 103 -4.52 -6.53 6.18
C VAL A 103 -5.45 -7.31 7.09
N PRO A 104 -5.35 -7.15 8.43
CA PRO A 104 -4.42 -6.28 9.17
C PRO A 104 -2.98 -6.83 9.21
N GLY A 105 -2.03 -5.99 9.67
CA GLY A 105 -0.64 -6.41 9.94
C GLY A 105 0.41 -5.95 8.92
N GLY A 106 0.01 -5.44 7.76
CA GLY A 106 0.92 -4.93 6.73
C GLY A 106 1.31 -3.46 6.92
N VAL A 107 0.72 -2.57 6.13
CA VAL A 107 1.16 -1.15 6.02
C VAL A 107 0.84 -0.31 7.26
N GLY A 108 -0.18 -0.69 8.05
CA GLY A 108 -0.62 0.06 9.23
C GLY A 108 0.50 0.27 10.27
N PRO A 109 1.11 -0.80 10.83
CA PRO A 109 2.23 -0.68 11.77
C PRO A 109 3.41 0.12 11.22
N MET A 110 3.75 -0.06 9.94
CA MET A 110 4.84 0.68 9.29
C MET A 110 4.57 2.19 9.24
N THR A 111 3.31 2.60 9.09
CA THR A 111 2.94 4.04 9.07
C THR A 111 3.29 4.70 10.41
N ILE A 112 3.05 4.02 11.53
CA ILE A 112 3.39 4.51 12.87
C ILE A 112 4.91 4.54 13.04
N ALA A 113 5.61 3.46 12.66
CA ALA A 113 7.07 3.40 12.74
C ALA A 113 7.74 4.53 11.95
N CYS A 114 7.30 4.78 10.71
CA CYS A 114 7.81 5.87 9.89
C CYS A 114 7.55 7.26 10.49
N LEU A 115 6.39 7.48 11.12
CA LEU A 115 6.10 8.73 11.83
C LEU A 115 7.07 8.94 13.00
N LEU A 116 7.33 7.91 13.78
CA LEU A 116 8.28 7.97 14.89
C LEU A 116 9.71 8.21 14.39
N LEU A 117 10.11 7.54 13.31
CA LEU A 117 11.41 7.75 12.68
C LEU A 117 11.57 9.19 12.15
N ASN A 118 10.55 9.74 11.51
CA ASN A 118 10.55 11.13 11.06
C ASN A 118 10.67 12.10 12.24
N THR A 119 9.97 11.80 13.35
CA THR A 119 10.02 12.60 14.58
C THR A 119 11.40 12.56 15.22
N LEU A 120 12.00 11.37 15.33
CA LEU A 120 13.36 11.17 15.83
C LEU A 120 14.39 11.89 14.97
N THR A 121 14.29 11.74 13.65
CA THR A 121 15.17 12.41 12.68
C THR A 121 15.10 13.94 12.84
N ALA A 122 13.89 14.49 12.99
CA ALA A 122 13.72 15.92 13.21
C ALA A 122 14.36 16.39 14.54
N ALA A 123 14.15 15.64 15.62
CA ALA A 123 14.74 15.96 16.93
C ALA A 123 16.28 15.94 16.90
N CYS A 124 16.87 14.90 16.30
CA CYS A 124 18.33 14.78 16.10
C CYS A 124 18.88 15.99 15.33
N ARG A 125 18.26 16.34 14.19
CA ARG A 125 18.68 17.48 13.37
C ARG A 125 18.60 18.81 14.12
N GLN A 126 17.56 19.05 14.90
CA GLN A 126 17.40 20.28 15.70
C GLN A 126 18.45 20.39 16.82
N ARG A 127 18.91 19.26 17.35
CA ARG A 127 19.92 19.20 18.42
C ARG A 127 21.35 19.06 17.91
N GLY A 128 21.54 18.93 16.59
CA GLY A 128 22.87 18.69 16.00
C GLY A 128 23.46 17.32 16.36
N ILE A 129 22.62 16.34 16.70
CA ILE A 129 23.04 14.99 17.07
C ILE A 129 22.88 14.07 15.84
N PRO A 130 23.79 13.11 15.61
CA PRO A 130 23.64 12.14 14.54
C PRO A 130 22.30 11.39 14.60
N VAL A 131 21.69 11.15 13.44
CA VAL A 131 20.49 10.33 13.34
C VAL A 131 20.92 8.86 13.45
N PRO A 132 20.32 8.06 14.36
CA PRO A 132 20.66 6.65 14.48
C PRO A 132 20.27 5.88 13.22
N GLU A 133 21.11 4.93 12.82
CA GLU A 133 20.77 4.01 11.73
C GLU A 133 19.62 3.11 12.16
N VAL A 134 18.59 3.02 11.31
CA VAL A 134 17.50 2.07 11.49
C VAL A 134 17.86 0.82 10.72
N GLN A 135 18.26 -0.21 11.44
CA GLN A 135 18.39 -1.55 10.87
C GLN A 135 16.99 -2.18 10.78
N PRO A 136 16.69 -2.96 9.73
CA PRO A 136 15.52 -3.84 9.76
C PRO A 136 15.59 -4.68 11.04
N ALA A 137 14.45 -4.89 11.71
CA ALA A 137 14.42 -5.84 12.81
C ALA A 137 14.96 -7.18 12.27
N ALA A 138 16.02 -7.69 12.88
CA ALA A 138 16.55 -9.00 12.55
C ALA A 138 15.41 -10.03 12.69
N GLU A 139 15.29 -10.92 11.69
CA GLU A 139 14.34 -12.04 11.69
C GLU A 139 14.47 -12.93 12.93
#